data_AF-A0A7J4CTY6-F1
#
_entry.id   AF-A0A7J4CTY6-F1
#
_cell.length_a   1.000
_cell.length_b   1.000
_cell.length_c   1.000
_cell.angle_alpha   90.00
_cell.angle_beta   90.00
_cell.angle_gamma   90.00
#
_symmetry.space_group_name_H-M   'P 1'
#
loop_
_entity.id
_entity.type
_entity.pdbx_description
1 polymer ?
#
loop_
_entity_poly.entity_id
_entity_poly.type
_entity_poly.pdbx_seq_one_letter_code
_entity_poly.pdbx_strand_id
1 'polypeptide(L)'
;MMRNRVIATLVLMLALFFTPPMTAFPTGIGNLADNGCLCHGVSDPSTKVEISGLPQAWEANTTYSLSIGVSSTDETLANGSRGGFRLLFSGGEVNYSHEIVQNLDSGLTHTETGSEGRQWQVNWTSPDDATTTVISQRESDHSNISSVVRQCRQW
;
A
#
# COMPACT_ATOMS: atom_id res chain seq x y z
N MET A 1 12.84 -51.84 -10.70
CA MET A 1 12.71 -50.93 -9.53
C MET A 1 13.42 -49.58 -9.71
N MET A 2 14.69 -49.53 -10.15
CA MET A 2 15.43 -48.26 -10.37
C MET A 2 14.85 -47.36 -11.47
N ARG A 3 14.43 -47.92 -12.61
CA ARG A 3 13.88 -47.15 -13.74
C ARG A 3 12.60 -46.36 -13.39
N ASN A 4 11.66 -46.97 -12.65
CA ASN A 4 10.44 -46.27 -12.22
C ASN A 4 10.73 -45.21 -11.16
N ARG A 5 11.77 -45.38 -10.33
CA ARG A 5 12.22 -44.36 -9.37
C ARG A 5 12.81 -43.14 -10.08
N VAL A 6 13.65 -43.35 -11.09
CA VAL A 6 14.23 -42.28 -11.91
C VAL A 6 13.16 -41.50 -12.68
N ILE A 7 12.19 -42.21 -13.27
CA ILE A 7 11.05 -41.58 -13.95
C ILE A 7 10.20 -40.77 -12.96
N ALA A 8 9.89 -41.33 -11.78
CA ALA A 8 9.12 -40.62 -10.77
C ALA A 8 9.83 -39.35 -10.27
N THR A 9 11.16 -39.40 -10.07
CA THR A 9 11.95 -38.22 -9.68
C THR A 9 12.01 -37.16 -10.78
N LEU A 10 12.11 -37.57 -12.06
CA LEU A 10 12.10 -36.65 -13.19
C LEU A 10 10.74 -35.96 -13.35
N VAL A 11 9.64 -36.70 -13.19
CA VAL A 11 8.29 -36.15 -13.23
C VAL A 11 8.05 -35.17 -12.08
N LEU A 12 8.53 -35.49 -10.87
CA LEU A 12 8.43 -34.60 -9.72
C LEU A 12 9.24 -33.31 -9.91
N MET A 13 10.49 -33.41 -10.39
CA MET A 13 11.32 -32.25 -10.72
C MET A 13 10.69 -31.37 -11.81
N LEU A 14 10.12 -31.99 -12.84
CA LEU A 14 9.41 -31.27 -13.90
C LEU A 14 8.16 -30.56 -13.34
N ALA A 15 7.41 -31.21 -12.44
CA ALA A 15 6.25 -30.60 -11.78
C ALA A 15 6.63 -29.39 -10.90
N LEU A 16 7.76 -29.46 -10.19
CA LEU A 16 8.30 -28.33 -9.41
C LEU A 16 8.77 -27.17 -10.29
N PHE A 17 9.18 -27.43 -11.54
CA PHE A 17 9.58 -26.38 -12.49
C PHE A 17 8.40 -25.56 -13.00
N PHE A 18 7.18 -26.10 -12.94
CA PHE A 18 5.95 -25.42 -13.37
C PHE A 18 5.23 -24.67 -12.25
N THR A 19 5.79 -24.55 -11.04
CA THR A 19 5.20 -23.71 -10.00
C THR A 19 5.38 -22.23 -10.37
N PRO A 20 4.28 -21.46 -10.57
CA PRO A 20 4.42 -20.05 -10.86
C PRO A 20 5.05 -19.34 -9.65
N PRO A 21 6.00 -18.41 -9.88
CA PRO A 21 6.55 -17.61 -8.81
C PRO A 21 5.42 -16.75 -8.20
N MET A 22 5.22 -16.84 -6.89
CA MET A 22 4.32 -15.93 -6.18
C MET A 22 5.01 -14.58 -6.09
N THR A 23 4.57 -13.63 -6.91
CA THR A 23 5.07 -12.25 -6.91
C THR A 23 3.91 -11.32 -6.57
N ALA A 24 4.17 -10.34 -5.72
CA ALA A 24 3.24 -9.23 -5.53
C ALA A 24 3.05 -8.51 -6.88
N PHE A 25 1.85 -7.97 -7.12
CA PHE A 25 1.58 -7.20 -8.32
C PHE A 25 2.48 -5.95 -8.34
N PRO A 26 3.35 -5.81 -9.35
CA PRO A 26 4.39 -4.78 -9.35
C PRO A 26 3.82 -3.36 -9.43
N THR A 27 2.60 -3.18 -9.92
CA THR A 27 1.97 -1.88 -10.12
C THR A 27 0.82 -1.61 -9.14
N GLY A 28 0.76 -2.33 -8.02
CA GLY A 28 -0.38 -2.32 -7.10
C GLY A 28 -1.61 -3.07 -7.64
N ILE A 29 -2.64 -3.18 -6.79
CA ILE A 29 -3.88 -3.95 -7.06
C ILE A 29 -5.15 -3.10 -7.09
N GLY A 30 -4.99 -1.77 -7.09
CA GLY A 30 -6.12 -0.84 -7.22
C GLY A 30 -7.12 -0.94 -6.06
N ASN A 31 -8.41 -0.89 -6.41
CA ASN A 31 -9.51 -0.89 -5.44
C ASN A 31 -9.60 -2.15 -4.57
N LEU A 32 -8.99 -3.26 -4.98
CA LEU A 32 -8.90 -4.48 -4.17
C LEU A 32 -8.15 -4.23 -2.85
N ALA A 33 -7.28 -3.22 -2.80
CA ALA A 33 -6.57 -2.80 -1.59
C ALA A 33 -7.28 -1.70 -0.77
N ASP A 34 -8.49 -1.26 -1.15
CA ASP A 34 -9.20 -0.17 -0.45
C ASP A 34 -9.50 -0.50 1.02
N ASN A 35 -9.56 -1.79 1.36
CA ASN A 35 -9.78 -2.28 2.73
C ASN A 35 -8.49 -2.80 3.40
N GLY A 36 -7.31 -2.42 2.88
CA GLY A 36 -6.02 -2.74 3.47
C GLY A 36 -5.04 -3.41 2.51
N CYS A 37 -3.79 -3.55 2.96
CA CYS A 37 -2.74 -4.25 2.22
C CYS A 37 -3.00 -5.75 2.23
N LEU A 38 -3.30 -6.32 1.07
CA LEU A 38 -3.53 -7.76 0.90
C LEU A 38 -2.27 -8.43 0.39
N CYS A 39 -1.68 -9.34 1.18
CA CYS A 39 -0.50 -10.09 0.75
C CYS A 39 -0.85 -11.37 -0.03
N HIS A 40 -2.03 -11.94 0.17
CA HIS A 40 -2.54 -13.11 -0.58
C HIS A 40 -4.08 -13.13 -0.58
N GLY A 41 -4.71 -11.97 -0.79
CA GLY A 41 -6.16 -11.80 -0.62
C GLY A 41 -6.61 -11.72 0.84
N VAL A 42 -5.67 -11.78 1.78
CA VAL A 42 -5.86 -11.55 3.21
C VAL A 42 -4.96 -10.43 3.69
N SER A 43 -5.46 -9.65 4.63
CA SER A 43 -4.68 -8.63 5.33
C SER A 43 -3.58 -9.27 6.15
N ASP A 44 -2.39 -8.70 6.11
CA ASP A 44 -1.26 -9.13 6.93
C ASP A 44 -1.08 -8.16 8.12
N PRO A 45 -1.33 -8.58 9.37
CA PRO A 45 -1.20 -7.71 10.54
C PRO A 45 0.25 -7.34 10.86
N SER A 46 1.23 -8.06 10.30
CA SER A 46 2.65 -7.75 10.49
C SER A 46 3.07 -6.49 9.73
N THR A 47 2.34 -6.10 8.68
CA THR A 47 2.68 -4.98 7.80
C THR A 47 1.79 -3.78 8.06
N LYS A 48 2.40 -2.61 8.26
CA LYS A 48 1.72 -1.36 8.58
C LYS A 48 2.06 -0.28 7.58
N VAL A 49 1.06 0.52 7.21
CA VAL A 49 1.23 1.74 6.42
C VAL A 49 1.06 2.95 7.34
N GLU A 50 2.03 3.84 7.31
CA GLU A 50 2.04 5.06 8.11
C GLU A 50 2.13 6.27 7.18
N ILE A 51 1.38 7.31 7.52
CA ILE A 51 1.44 8.60 6.82
C ILE A 51 1.81 9.68 7.83
N SER A 52 2.80 10.48 7.46
CA SER A 52 3.29 11.61 8.22
C SER A 52 3.31 12.88 7.35
N GLY A 53 3.38 14.05 7.99
CA GLY A 53 3.36 15.36 7.29
C GLY A 53 1.99 16.03 7.21
N LEU A 54 0.92 15.34 7.61
CA LEU A 54 -0.38 15.97 7.87
C LEU A 54 -0.42 16.56 9.29
N PRO A 55 -0.74 17.85 9.46
CA PRO A 55 -1.02 18.41 10.78
C PRO A 55 -2.34 17.86 11.35
N GLN A 56 -2.53 17.98 12.66
CA GLN A 56 -3.78 17.57 13.32
C GLN A 56 -5.02 18.32 12.78
N ALA A 57 -4.82 19.56 12.35
CA ALA A 57 -5.78 20.35 11.60
C ALA A 57 -5.03 21.03 10.45
N TRP A 58 -5.66 21.07 9.29
CA TRP A 58 -5.12 21.70 8.09
C TRP A 58 -5.95 22.93 7.73
N GLU A 59 -5.29 23.89 7.10
CA GLU A 59 -5.89 25.10 6.55
C GLU A 59 -6.41 24.81 5.14
N ALA A 60 -7.49 25.48 4.72
CA ALA A 60 -8.01 25.35 3.36
C ALA A 60 -6.98 25.81 2.31
N ASN A 61 -7.03 25.23 1.11
CA ASN A 61 -6.17 25.56 -0.02
C ASN A 61 -4.66 25.62 0.31
N THR A 62 -4.21 24.71 1.16
CA THR A 62 -2.84 24.66 1.67
C THR A 62 -2.19 23.35 1.29
N THR A 63 -0.96 23.42 0.78
CA THR A 63 -0.20 22.25 0.36
C THR A 63 0.63 21.68 1.50
N TYR A 64 0.46 20.38 1.74
CA TYR A 64 1.19 19.59 2.73
C TYR A 64 2.00 18.49 2.05
N SER A 65 3.28 18.35 2.41
CA SER A 65 4.13 17.25 1.95
C SER A 65 3.92 16.04 2.84
N LEU A 66 3.34 14.99 2.27
CA LEU A 66 3.02 13.75 2.94
C LEU A 66 4.10 12.71 2.67
N SER A 67 4.59 12.06 3.71
CA SER A 67 5.47 10.89 3.59
C SER A 67 4.69 9.64 3.97
N ILE A 68 4.67 8.68 3.06
CA ILE A 68 4.05 7.37 3.22
C ILE A 68 5.17 6.36 3.48
N GLY A 69 5.10 5.64 4.59
CA GLY A 69 6.05 4.60 4.96
C GLY A 69 5.35 3.26 5.16
N VAL A 70 6.00 2.16 4.77
CA VAL A 70 5.52 0.80 5.02
C VAL A 70 6.54 0.05 5.87
N SER A 71 6.15 -0.28 7.10
CA SER A 71 6.94 -1.09 8.02
C SER A 71 6.36 -2.49 8.13
N SER A 72 7.20 -3.47 8.49
CA SER A 72 6.73 -4.80 8.85
C SER A 72 7.49 -5.31 10.06
N THR A 73 6.82 -6.07 10.93
CA THR A 73 7.46 -6.80 12.03
C THR A 73 7.99 -8.17 11.59
N ASP A 74 7.65 -8.62 10.37
CA ASP A 74 8.28 -9.78 9.77
C ASP A 74 9.62 -9.36 9.16
N GLU A 75 10.73 -9.80 9.75
CA GLU A 75 12.10 -9.47 9.32
C GLU A 75 12.41 -9.85 7.87
N THR A 76 11.70 -10.86 7.32
CA THR A 76 11.86 -11.25 5.91
C THR A 76 11.24 -10.22 4.97
N LEU A 77 10.23 -9.48 5.43
CA LEU A 77 9.61 -8.39 4.71
C LEU A 77 10.29 -7.06 5.07
N ALA A 78 10.61 -6.81 6.34
CA ALA A 78 11.11 -5.55 6.87
C ALA A 78 12.32 -5.00 6.11
N ASN A 79 13.25 -5.88 5.72
CA ASN A 79 14.47 -5.52 4.99
C ASN A 79 14.36 -5.75 3.47
N GLY A 80 13.18 -6.14 2.97
CA GLY A 80 12.92 -6.40 1.56
C GLY A 80 12.47 -5.15 0.79
N SER A 81 12.97 -5.01 -0.44
CA SER A 81 12.64 -3.96 -1.41
C SER A 81 11.33 -4.23 -2.16
N ARG A 82 10.25 -4.59 -1.45
CA ARG A 82 8.97 -5.03 -2.06
C ARG A 82 7.79 -4.55 -1.22
N GLY A 83 7.64 -3.24 -1.14
CA GLY A 83 6.56 -2.60 -0.40
C GLY A 83 5.38 -2.22 -1.30
N GLY A 84 4.29 -1.78 -0.67
CA GLY A 84 3.20 -1.16 -1.39
C GLY A 84 2.27 -0.44 -0.44
N PHE A 85 1.58 0.57 -0.95
CA PHE A 85 0.59 1.34 -0.20
C PHE A 85 -0.68 1.51 -1.04
N ARG A 86 -1.76 1.83 -0.33
CA ARG A 86 -3.01 2.30 -0.90
C ARG A 86 -3.45 3.53 -0.12
N LEU A 87 -3.61 4.65 -0.80
CA LEU A 87 -4.02 5.91 -0.20
C LEU A 87 -5.22 6.48 -0.94
N LEU A 88 -6.29 6.76 -0.20
CA LEU A 88 -7.53 7.31 -0.71
C LEU A 88 -7.70 8.74 -0.18
N PHE A 89 -8.11 9.63 -1.08
CA PHE A 89 -8.45 11.01 -0.78
C PHE A 89 -9.92 11.21 -1.07
N SER A 90 -10.65 11.83 -0.14
CA SER A 90 -12.06 12.21 -0.38
C SER A 90 -12.23 13.61 -0.96
N GLY A 91 -11.11 14.33 -1.16
CA GLY A 91 -11.08 15.67 -1.73
C GLY A 91 -9.66 16.27 -1.74
N GLY A 92 -9.55 17.48 -2.27
CA GLY A 92 -8.28 18.16 -2.53
C GLY A 92 -7.58 17.63 -3.78
N GLU A 93 -6.38 18.13 -4.03
CA GLU A 93 -5.55 17.75 -5.17
C GLU A 93 -4.24 17.14 -4.70
N VAL A 94 -3.72 16.13 -5.41
CA VAL A 94 -2.44 15.51 -5.05
C VAL A 94 -1.49 15.57 -6.23
N ASN A 95 -0.28 16.05 -5.97
CA ASN A 95 0.84 16.03 -6.89
C ASN A 95 1.93 15.08 -6.38
N TYR A 96 2.48 14.24 -7.25
CA TYR A 96 3.43 13.20 -6.88
C TYR A 96 4.40 12.89 -8.02
N SER A 97 5.49 12.19 -7.70
CA SER A 97 6.41 11.67 -8.72
C SER A 97 5.77 10.48 -9.43
N HIS A 98 5.51 10.63 -10.72
CA HIS A 98 4.92 9.58 -11.56
C HIS A 98 5.86 8.40 -11.81
N GLU A 99 7.14 8.53 -11.44
CA GLU A 99 8.12 7.45 -11.55
C GLU A 99 7.85 6.35 -10.52
N ILE A 100 7.46 6.72 -9.30
CA ILE A 100 7.33 5.80 -8.15
C ILE A 100 5.91 5.75 -7.55
N VAL A 101 5.05 6.70 -7.89
CA VAL A 101 3.65 6.77 -7.46
C VAL A 101 2.74 6.92 -8.67
N GLN A 102 1.57 6.29 -8.62
CA GLN A 102 0.54 6.39 -9.65
C GLN A 102 -0.87 6.41 -9.05
N ASN A 103 -1.83 6.92 -9.81
CA ASN A 103 -3.25 6.73 -9.54
C ASN A 103 -3.75 5.48 -10.28
N LEU A 104 -4.36 4.57 -9.53
CA LEU A 104 -5.02 3.38 -10.05
C LEU A 104 -6.38 3.27 -9.37
N ASP A 105 -7.47 3.15 -10.11
CA ASP A 105 -8.83 3.07 -9.56
C ASP A 105 -9.13 4.14 -8.48
N SER A 106 -8.87 5.41 -8.81
CA SER A 106 -9.14 6.56 -7.92
C SER A 106 -8.40 6.57 -6.59
N GLY A 107 -7.32 5.80 -6.45
CA GLY A 107 -6.45 5.82 -5.28
C GLY A 107 -4.97 5.81 -5.66
N LEU A 108 -4.13 6.38 -4.80
CA LEU A 108 -2.70 6.36 -5.02
C LEU A 108 -2.09 5.03 -4.58
N THR A 109 -1.17 4.55 -5.39
CA THR A 109 -0.33 3.38 -5.12
C THR A 109 1.03 3.55 -5.78
N HIS A 110 1.88 2.55 -5.68
CA HIS A 110 3.22 2.55 -6.26
C HIS A 110 3.20 2.10 -7.73
N THR A 111 4.16 2.56 -8.52
CA THR A 111 4.48 2.00 -9.85
C THR A 111 5.35 0.74 -9.72
N GLU A 112 5.67 0.08 -10.83
CA GLU A 112 6.65 -1.02 -10.84
C GLU A 112 7.98 -0.62 -10.21
N THR A 113 8.55 0.52 -10.61
CA THR A 113 9.77 1.06 -10.00
C THR A 113 9.54 1.44 -8.53
N GLY A 114 8.39 2.04 -8.22
CA GLY A 114 8.01 2.39 -6.86
C GLY A 114 7.84 1.19 -5.92
N SER A 115 7.56 -0.01 -6.46
CA SER A 115 7.42 -1.25 -5.69
C SER A 115 8.71 -1.66 -4.99
N GLU A 116 9.86 -1.17 -5.48
CA GLU A 116 11.17 -1.47 -4.92
C GLU A 116 11.42 -0.72 -3.60
N GLY A 117 10.60 0.31 -3.31
CA GLY A 117 10.69 1.12 -2.11
C GLY A 117 9.77 0.67 -0.98
N ARG A 118 9.97 1.31 0.18
CA ARG A 118 9.06 1.29 1.34
C ARG A 118 8.61 2.69 1.75
N GLN A 119 9.02 3.70 0.99
CA GLN A 119 8.76 5.09 1.29
C GLN A 119 8.40 5.83 0.00
N TRP A 120 7.34 6.64 0.08
CA TRP A 120 6.88 7.47 -1.02
C TRP A 120 6.52 8.86 -0.48
N GLN A 121 6.63 9.86 -1.33
CA GLN A 121 6.28 11.23 -0.97
C GLN A 121 5.32 11.82 -1.99
N VAL A 122 4.28 12.48 -1.49
CA VAL A 122 3.28 13.18 -2.28
C VAL A 122 2.99 14.54 -1.66
N ASN A 123 2.59 15.52 -2.47
CA ASN A 123 2.12 16.81 -2.00
C ASN A 123 0.62 16.85 -2.15
N TRP A 124 -0.10 16.98 -1.05
CA TRP A 124 -1.55 17.11 -1.06
C TRP A 124 -1.95 18.56 -0.75
N THR A 125 -2.71 19.16 -1.64
CA THR A 125 -3.34 20.47 -1.46
C THR A 125 -4.75 20.25 -0.93
N SER A 126 -5.01 20.75 0.27
CA SER A 126 -6.33 20.68 0.90
C SER A 126 -7.37 21.44 0.05
N PRO A 127 -8.62 20.97 0.00
CA PRO A 127 -9.69 21.68 -0.68
C PRO A 127 -10.23 22.83 0.17
N ASP A 128 -11.13 23.61 -0.44
CA ASP A 128 -11.82 24.73 0.22
C ASP A 128 -12.91 24.28 1.21
N ASP A 129 -13.36 23.02 1.13
CA ASP A 129 -14.39 22.46 1.99
C ASP A 129 -13.82 21.72 3.22
N ALA A 130 -14.52 21.80 4.35
CA ALA A 130 -14.13 21.14 5.60
C ALA A 130 -14.58 19.66 5.66
N THR A 131 -15.17 19.11 4.61
CA THR A 131 -15.69 17.73 4.57
C THR A 131 -14.64 16.72 4.14
N THR A 132 -13.52 17.20 3.62
CA THR A 132 -12.46 16.36 3.07
C THR A 132 -11.65 15.65 4.14
N THR A 133 -11.24 14.43 3.80
CA THR A 133 -10.45 13.51 4.61
C THR A 133 -9.38 12.86 3.74
N VAL A 134 -8.17 12.77 4.29
CA VAL A 134 -7.14 11.82 3.83
C VAL A 134 -7.31 10.51 4.61
N ILE A 135 -7.54 9.39 3.92
CA ILE A 135 -7.73 8.08 4.55
C ILE A 135 -6.45 7.28 4.36
N SER A 136 -5.64 7.22 5.42
CA SER A 136 -4.58 6.22 5.53
C SER A 136 -5.15 4.93 6.13
N GLN A 137 -4.70 3.79 5.62
CA GLN A 137 -4.91 2.51 6.28
C GLN A 137 -4.00 2.45 7.52
N ARG A 138 -4.52 2.73 8.72
CA ARG A 138 -3.91 2.29 9.99
C ARG A 138 -4.87 1.32 10.66
N GLU A 139 -4.33 0.15 11.00
CA GLU A 139 -4.75 -0.80 12.03
C GLU A 139 -6.27 -0.87 12.28
N SER A 140 -6.91 -1.84 11.62
CA SER A 140 -8.18 -2.38 12.10
C SER A 140 -7.92 -3.10 13.43
N ASP A 141 -7.90 -2.36 14.53
CA ASP A 141 -8.21 -2.98 15.81
C ASP A 141 -9.68 -3.40 15.75
N HIS A 142 -9.96 -4.63 16.16
CA HIS A 142 -11.27 -5.25 16.10
C HIS A 142 -12.21 -4.63 17.14
N SER A 143 -12.59 -3.36 16.98
CA SER A 143 -13.80 -2.74 17.52
C SER A 143 -13.75 -1.23 17.24
N ASN A 144 -14.72 -0.72 16.48
CA ASN A 144 -15.06 0.71 16.36
C ASN A 144 -13.89 1.71 16.34
N ILE A 145 -13.46 2.18 15.15
CA ILE A 145 -13.14 3.59 14.86
C ILE A 145 -12.57 3.73 13.43
N SER A 146 -13.11 4.70 12.69
CA SER A 146 -12.75 5.05 11.31
C SER A 146 -11.41 5.77 11.24
N SER A 147 -10.46 5.35 10.39
CA SER A 147 -9.23 6.12 10.13
C SER A 147 -9.47 7.21 9.08
N VAL A 148 -10.21 8.22 9.54
CA VAL A 148 -10.46 9.46 8.82
C VAL A 148 -9.50 10.47 9.45
N VAL A 149 -8.58 11.05 8.69
CA VAL A 149 -7.91 12.31 9.11
C VAL A 149 -8.99 13.42 9.14
N ARG A 150 -9.86 13.43 10.17
CA ARG A 150 -10.70 14.57 10.59
C ARG A 150 -9.88 15.35 11.64
N GLN A 151 -9.95 16.67 11.77
CA GLN A 151 -11.06 17.59 11.59
C GLN A 151 -10.49 19.02 11.48
N CYS A 152 -10.92 19.80 10.50
CA CYS A 152 -10.76 21.26 10.56
C CYS A 152 -11.64 21.79 11.71
N ARG A 153 -11.03 22.41 12.73
CA ARG A 153 -11.76 23.16 13.76
C ARG A 153 -12.20 24.49 13.12
N GLN A 154 -13.47 24.59 12.73
CA GLN A 154 -14.12 25.87 12.48
C GLN A 154 -14.32 26.54 13.85
N TRP A 155 -14.05 27.84 13.94
CA TRP A 155 -14.29 28.65 15.14
C TRP A 155 -15.76 28.62 15.56
#